data_AF-A0A0F0KV61-F1
#
_entry.id   AF-A0A0F0KV61-F1
#
_cell.length_a   1.000
_cell.length_b   1.000
_cell.length_c   1.000
_cell.angle_alpha   90.00
_cell.angle_beta   90.00
_cell.angle_gamma   90.00
#
_symmetry.space_group_name_H-M   'P 1'
#
loop_
_entity.id
_entity.type
_entity.pdbx_description
1 polymer ?
#
loop_
_entity_poly.entity_id
_entity_poly.type
_entity_poly.pdbx_seq_one_letter_code
_entity_poly.pdbx_strand_id
1 'polypeptide(L)'
;MTDNTVTITILRSGFTVPDFEQTRPNYSSGRVAYRGEVLTFSPEAVEATRDALGSTWLDLDEEQQIARWGHRNFVLGNQVEAESIRCIAEDDISVMAKLRDQAIKRADLISDPEARRAAHVAIRERFGAPQSSQRTLQSWEV
;
A
#
# COMPACT_ATOMS: atom_id res chain seq x y z
N MET A 1 -11.53 -22.74 17.01
CA MET A 1 -10.67 -21.57 16.82
C MET A 1 -11.24 -20.82 15.64
N THR A 2 -11.89 -19.69 15.88
CA THR A 2 -12.44 -18.85 14.82
C THR A 2 -11.29 -18.14 14.14
N ASP A 3 -11.07 -18.43 12.86
CA ASP A 3 -10.15 -17.70 11.98
C ASP A 3 -10.65 -16.26 11.83
N ASN A 4 -10.38 -15.41 12.82
CA ASN A 4 -10.83 -14.03 12.84
C ASN A 4 -9.81 -13.14 12.12
N THR A 5 -9.58 -13.43 10.84
CA THR A 5 -8.77 -12.57 9.98
C THR A 5 -9.54 -11.31 9.66
N VAL A 6 -8.91 -10.15 9.85
CA VAL A 6 -9.49 -8.85 9.49
C VAL A 6 -8.89 -8.41 8.17
N THR A 7 -9.74 -8.07 7.19
CA THR A 7 -9.28 -7.47 5.93
C THR A 7 -9.74 -6.03 5.89
N ILE A 8 -8.86 -5.13 5.45
CA ILE A 8 -9.20 -3.73 5.20
C ILE A 8 -8.75 -3.32 3.79
N THR A 9 -9.45 -2.36 3.21
CA THR A 9 -9.01 -1.65 2.01
C THR A 9 -8.68 -0.21 2.37
N ILE A 10 -7.51 0.25 1.92
CA ILE A 10 -6.99 1.57 2.24
C ILE A 10 -7.61 2.62 1.31
N LEU A 11 -8.17 3.66 1.89
CA LEU A 11 -8.82 4.75 1.16
C LEU A 11 -7.88 5.93 0.91
N ARG A 12 -6.79 6.04 1.67
CA ARG A 12 -5.83 7.14 1.58
C ARG A 12 -4.38 6.67 1.76
N SER A 13 -3.48 7.22 0.94
CA SER A 13 -2.04 7.03 1.08
C SER A 13 -1.46 7.80 2.27
N GLY A 14 -0.33 7.32 2.80
CA GLY A 14 0.37 8.00 3.90
C GLY A 14 -0.07 7.53 5.30
N PHE A 15 -1.07 6.65 5.38
CA PHE A 15 -1.43 5.97 6.61
C PHE A 15 -0.37 4.91 6.94
N THR A 16 0.25 4.96 8.12
CA THR A 16 1.27 3.97 8.50
C THR A 16 0.60 2.78 9.17
N VAL A 17 0.85 1.58 8.64
CA VAL A 17 0.37 0.31 9.19
C VAL A 17 1.55 -0.52 9.67
N PRO A 18 1.37 -1.41 10.65
CA PRO A 18 2.44 -2.32 11.03
C PRO A 18 2.76 -3.27 9.85
N ASP A 19 4.05 -3.54 9.64
CA ASP A 19 4.53 -4.42 8.58
C ASP A 19 4.52 -5.88 9.04
N PHE A 20 3.36 -6.53 8.91
CA PHE A 20 3.16 -7.91 9.31
C PHE A 20 3.69 -8.94 8.29
N GLU A 21 4.16 -8.50 7.12
CA GLU A 21 4.74 -9.38 6.09
C GLU A 21 6.22 -9.71 6.32
N GLN A 22 6.88 -9.05 7.27
CA GLN A 22 8.25 -9.39 7.65
C GLN A 22 8.29 -10.68 8.47
N THR A 23 9.02 -11.68 7.96
CA THR A 23 9.34 -12.96 8.61
C THR A 23 10.23 -12.84 9.86
N ARG A 24 10.40 -11.63 10.41
CA ARG A 24 11.18 -11.37 11.63
C ARG A 24 10.32 -10.62 12.65
N PRO A 25 10.38 -10.99 13.94
CA PRO A 25 9.53 -10.43 15.00
C PRO A 25 10.00 -9.03 15.44
N ASN A 26 10.27 -8.13 14.48
CA ASN A 26 10.54 -6.74 14.76
C ASN A 26 9.27 -5.92 14.52
N TYR A 27 8.42 -5.92 15.56
CA TYR A 27 7.17 -5.17 15.68
C TYR A 27 7.32 -3.64 15.61
N SER A 28 8.53 -3.12 15.40
CA SER A 28 8.84 -1.71 15.21
C SER A 28 8.89 -1.27 13.74
N SER A 29 8.73 -2.20 12.78
CA SER A 29 8.66 -1.84 11.37
C SER A 29 7.23 -1.46 10.99
N GLY A 30 6.97 -0.15 10.95
CA GLY A 30 5.80 0.39 10.27
C GLY A 30 6.10 0.57 8.79
N ARG A 31 5.10 0.36 7.94
CA ARG A 31 5.17 0.72 6.52
C ARG A 31 4.03 1.64 6.15
N VAL A 32 4.27 2.49 5.16
CA VAL A 32 3.22 3.32 4.58
C VAL A 32 2.28 2.43 3.77
N ALA A 33 0.99 2.52 4.10
CA ALA A 33 -0.11 1.96 3.32
C ALA A 33 -0.51 2.96 2.23
N TYR A 34 -0.91 2.42 1.09
CA TYR A 34 -1.24 3.19 -0.09
C TYR A 34 -2.70 2.98 -0.46
N ARG A 35 -3.34 4.01 -1.01
CA ARG A 35 -4.74 3.91 -1.46
C ARG A 35 -4.94 2.72 -2.41
N GLY A 36 -6.04 1.99 -2.23
CA GLY A 36 -6.38 0.78 -2.98
C GLY A 36 -5.67 -0.48 -2.51
N GLU A 37 -4.72 -0.37 -1.58
CA GLU A 37 -4.09 -1.55 -0.98
C GLU A 37 -5.10 -2.31 -0.12
N VAL A 38 -5.12 -3.63 -0.26
CA VAL A 38 -5.90 -4.53 0.58
C VAL A 38 -4.93 -5.19 1.53
N LEU A 39 -5.17 -5.04 2.83
CA LEU A 39 -4.37 -5.63 3.89
C LEU A 39 -5.19 -6.66 4.63
N THR A 40 -4.60 -7.84 4.86
CA THR A 40 -5.21 -8.90 5.66
C THR A 40 -4.35 -9.13 6.90
N PHE A 41 -4.98 -9.00 8.07
CA PHE A 41 -4.37 -9.18 9.38
C PHE A 41 -4.76 -10.55 9.93
N SER A 42 -3.77 -11.34 10.37
CA SER A 42 -4.01 -12.54 11.16
C SER A 42 -4.57 -12.18 12.54
N PRO A 43 -5.18 -13.12 13.27
CA PRO A 43 -5.63 -12.87 14.64
C PRO A 43 -4.52 -12.33 15.55
N GLU A 44 -3.28 -12.82 15.41
CA GLU A 44 -2.15 -12.30 16.20
C GLU A 44 -1.80 -10.87 15.82
N ALA A 45 -1.89 -10.52 14.54
CA ALA A 45 -1.65 -9.16 14.06
C ALA A 45 -2.72 -8.19 14.58
N VAL A 46 -3.98 -8.61 14.62
CA VAL A 46 -5.07 -7.81 15.22
C VAL A 46 -4.81 -7.57 16.70
N GLU A 47 -4.43 -8.61 17.45
CA GLU A 47 -4.15 -8.46 18.88
C GLU A 47 -2.99 -7.49 19.13
N ALA A 48 -1.96 -7.50 18.29
CA ALA A 48 -0.83 -6.58 18.38
C ALA A 48 -1.21 -5.11 18.12
N THR A 49 -2.37 -4.84 17.53
CA THR A 49 -2.88 -3.46 17.33
C THR A 49 -3.68 -2.92 18.51
N ARG A 50 -3.96 -3.75 19.53
CA ARG A 50 -4.70 -3.31 20.71
C ARG A 50 -3.83 -2.39 21.59
N ASP A 51 -4.46 -1.35 22.12
CA ASP A 51 -3.87 -0.51 23.14
C ASP A 51 -3.98 -1.14 24.54
N ALA A 52 -3.46 -0.44 25.56
CA ALA A 52 -3.50 -0.89 26.95
C ALA A 52 -4.94 -1.05 27.51
N LEU A 53 -5.94 -0.49 26.84
CA LEU A 53 -7.36 -0.60 27.17
C LEU A 53 -8.07 -1.67 26.33
N GLY A 54 -7.32 -2.40 25.50
CA GLY A 54 -7.84 -3.44 24.63
C GLY A 54 -8.52 -2.92 23.36
N SER A 55 -8.47 -1.62 23.06
CA SER A 55 -9.07 -1.04 21.85
C SER A 55 -8.11 -1.10 20.68
N THR A 56 -8.60 -1.43 19.47
CA THR A 56 -7.81 -1.37 18.24
C THR A 56 -8.33 -0.29 17.30
N TRP A 57 -7.41 0.32 16.55
CA TRP A 57 -7.79 1.23 15.47
C TRP A 57 -8.53 0.53 14.33
N LEU A 58 -8.44 -0.80 14.21
CA LEU A 58 -9.16 -1.60 13.20
C LEU A 58 -10.68 -1.66 13.43
N ASP A 59 -11.12 -1.43 14.67
CA ASP A 59 -12.54 -1.46 15.05
C ASP A 59 -13.23 -0.09 14.83
N LEU A 60 -12.48 0.92 14.39
CA LEU A 60 -13.02 2.27 14.22
C LEU A 60 -13.96 2.35 13.02
N ASP A 61 -15.18 2.82 13.27
CA ASP A 61 -16.13 3.19 12.21
C ASP A 61 -15.71 4.48 11.49
N GLU A 62 -16.48 4.88 10.48
CA GLU A 62 -16.19 6.07 9.69
C GLU A 62 -16.16 7.36 10.52
N GLU A 63 -17.13 7.57 11.40
CA GLU A 63 -17.23 8.78 12.22
C GLU A 63 -16.06 8.87 13.19
N GLN A 64 -15.67 7.74 13.79
CA GLN A 64 -14.53 7.63 14.69
C GLN A 64 -13.19 7.86 13.98
N GLN A 65 -13.03 7.35 12.76
CA GLN A 65 -11.85 7.63 11.95
C GLN A 65 -11.75 9.12 11.60
N ILE A 66 -12.86 9.75 11.20
CA ILE A 66 -12.91 11.17 10.90
C ILE A 66 -12.64 12.01 12.16
N ALA A 67 -13.22 11.67 13.30
CA ALA A 67 -12.95 12.36 14.57
C ALA A 67 -11.47 12.27 14.98
N ARG A 68 -10.83 11.12 14.72
CA ARG A 68 -9.42 10.88 15.10
C ARG A 68 -8.41 11.52 14.15
N TRP A 69 -8.66 11.44 12.84
CA TRP A 69 -7.68 11.79 11.81
C TRP A 69 -8.12 12.93 10.87
N GLY A 70 -9.34 13.43 11.04
CA GLY A 70 -9.97 14.41 10.14
C GLY A 70 -10.45 13.82 8.81
N HIS A 71 -10.27 12.52 8.59
CA HIS A 71 -10.67 11.81 7.38
C HIS A 71 -10.74 10.29 7.63
N ARG A 72 -11.47 9.60 6.76
CA ARG A 72 -11.53 8.13 6.73
C ARG A 72 -10.28 7.56 6.04
N ASN A 73 -9.58 6.65 6.70
CA ASN A 73 -8.33 6.07 6.19
C ASN A 73 -8.52 4.70 5.55
N PHE A 74 -9.49 3.91 6.01
CA PHE A 74 -9.75 2.58 5.49
C PHE A 74 -11.22 2.17 5.60
N VAL A 75 -11.56 1.06 4.94
CA VAL A 75 -12.85 0.37 5.05
C VAL A 75 -12.62 -1.11 5.31
N LEU A 76 -13.48 -1.74 6.09
CA LEU A 76 -13.45 -3.18 6.31
C LEU A 76 -13.83 -3.95 5.03
N GLY A 77 -13.18 -5.09 4.84
CA GLY A 77 -13.34 -5.98 3.69
C GLY A 77 -12.45 -5.61 2.51
N ASN A 78 -12.48 -6.49 1.50
CA ASN A 78 -11.87 -6.22 0.20
C ASN A 78 -12.85 -5.44 -0.68
N GLN A 79 -12.57 -4.15 -0.86
CA GLN A 79 -13.36 -3.25 -1.69
C GLN A 79 -12.54 -2.68 -2.84
N VAL A 80 -11.42 -3.33 -3.23
CA VAL A 80 -10.51 -2.82 -4.27
C VAL A 80 -11.19 -2.53 -5.60
N GLU A 81 -12.27 -3.25 -5.90
CA GLU A 81 -13.03 -3.08 -7.14
C GLU A 81 -14.03 -1.92 -7.09
N ALA A 82 -14.27 -1.32 -5.92
CA ALA A 82 -15.18 -0.18 -5.75
C ALA A 82 -14.66 1.04 -6.51
N GLU A 83 -15.54 1.67 -7.29
CA GLU A 83 -15.21 2.77 -8.20
C GLU A 83 -14.62 3.99 -7.46
N SER A 84 -15.04 4.21 -6.21
CA SER A 84 -14.51 5.24 -5.31
C SER A 84 -13.06 4.99 -4.85
N ILE A 85 -12.57 3.74 -4.92
CA ILE A 85 -11.20 3.35 -4.57
C ILE A 85 -10.31 3.31 -5.83
N ARG A 86 -10.91 2.96 -6.99
CA ARG A 86 -10.24 2.95 -8.31
C ARG A 86 -9.78 4.31 -8.79
N CYS A 87 -10.42 5.39 -8.32
CA CYS A 87 -9.93 6.75 -8.54
C CYS A 87 -8.65 6.98 -7.72
N ILE A 88 -7.58 6.23 -8.00
CA ILE A 88 -6.21 6.68 -7.76
C ILE A 88 -6.21 8.07 -8.35
N ALA A 89 -6.14 9.07 -7.48
CA ALA A 89 -5.98 10.43 -7.93
C ALA A 89 -4.70 10.36 -8.79
N GLU A 90 -4.81 10.58 -10.11
CA GLU A 90 -3.70 10.47 -11.07
C GLU A 90 -2.50 11.36 -10.68
N ASP A 91 -2.69 12.18 -9.66
CA ASP A 91 -1.81 13.12 -8.98
C ASP A 91 -1.10 12.58 -7.72
N ASP A 92 -1.42 11.38 -7.18
CA ASP A 92 -0.64 10.78 -6.08
C ASP A 92 0.57 9.99 -6.62
N ILE A 93 1.67 10.73 -6.86
CA ILE A 93 2.95 10.23 -7.38
C ILE A 93 3.46 9.00 -6.59
N SER A 94 3.20 8.95 -5.28
CA SER A 94 3.66 7.86 -4.41
C SER A 94 2.92 6.55 -4.69
N VAL A 95 1.62 6.62 -4.99
CA VAL A 95 0.79 5.48 -5.37
C VAL A 95 1.19 4.98 -6.76
N MET A 96 1.42 5.90 -7.70
CA MET A 96 1.84 5.54 -9.06
C MET A 96 3.20 4.81 -9.07
N ALA A 97 4.14 5.23 -8.22
CA ALA A 97 5.42 4.54 -8.07
C ALA A 97 5.25 3.11 -7.54
N LYS A 98 4.45 2.90 -6.48
CA LYS A 98 4.22 1.56 -5.92
C LYS A 98 3.46 0.65 -6.89
N LEU A 99 2.46 1.17 -7.59
CA LEU A 99 1.71 0.40 -8.60
C LEU A 99 2.61 -0.03 -9.76
N ARG A 100 3.50 0.86 -10.20
CA ARG A 100 4.53 0.51 -11.17
C ARG A 100 5.43 -0.60 -10.65
N ASP A 101 5.93 -0.50 -9.43
CA ASP A 101 6.83 -1.50 -8.84
C ASP A 101 6.14 -2.87 -8.67
N GLN A 102 4.87 -2.90 -8.27
CA GLN A 102 4.07 -4.12 -8.21
C GLN A 102 3.84 -4.72 -9.60
N ALA A 103 3.56 -3.89 -10.60
CA ALA A 103 3.38 -4.33 -11.98
C ALA A 103 4.69 -4.91 -12.55
N ILE A 104 5.84 -4.28 -12.25
CA ILE A 104 7.18 -4.79 -12.60
C ILE A 104 7.41 -6.17 -11.97
N LYS A 105 7.17 -6.31 -10.66
CA LYS A 105 7.32 -7.60 -9.97
C LYS A 105 6.46 -8.71 -10.59
N ARG A 106 5.22 -8.40 -11.00
CA ARG A 106 4.34 -9.36 -11.69
C ARG A 106 4.85 -9.69 -13.09
N ALA A 107 5.32 -8.68 -13.84
CA ALA A 107 5.89 -8.89 -15.18
C ALA A 107 7.14 -9.78 -15.13
N ASP A 108 7.97 -9.65 -14.10
CA ASP A 108 9.18 -10.47 -13.93
C ASP A 108 8.89 -11.95 -13.67
N LEU A 109 7.68 -12.29 -13.19
CA LEU A 109 7.21 -13.66 -13.01
C LEU A 109 6.73 -14.32 -14.32
N ILE A 110 6.62 -13.57 -15.42
CA ILE A 110 6.19 -14.12 -16.72
C ILE A 110 7.32 -14.95 -17.33
N SER A 111 7.10 -16.25 -17.51
CA SER A 111 8.10 -17.18 -18.06
C SER A 111 8.54 -16.82 -19.48
N ASP A 112 7.59 -16.53 -20.36
CA ASP A 112 7.87 -16.19 -21.76
C ASP A 112 8.59 -14.83 -21.89
N PRO A 113 9.79 -14.77 -22.50
CA PRO A 113 10.53 -13.52 -22.67
C PRO A 113 9.80 -12.46 -23.49
N GLU A 114 9.04 -12.84 -24.53
CA GLU A 114 8.35 -11.87 -25.38
C GLU A 114 7.15 -11.24 -24.65
N ALA A 115 6.33 -12.06 -23.99
CA ALA A 115 5.24 -11.59 -23.15
C ALA A 115 5.73 -10.71 -21.99
N ARG A 116 6.84 -11.08 -21.35
CA ARG A 116 7.46 -10.27 -20.29
C ARG A 116 7.93 -8.91 -20.82
N ARG A 117 8.59 -8.88 -21.99
CA ARG A 117 9.00 -7.62 -22.64
C ARG A 117 7.78 -6.75 -22.96
N ALA A 118 6.72 -7.32 -23.51
CA ALA A 118 5.48 -6.59 -23.83
C ALA A 118 4.83 -6.01 -22.57
N ALA A 119 4.80 -6.78 -21.46
CA ALA A 119 4.29 -6.30 -20.17
C ALA A 119 5.11 -5.09 -19.65
N HIS A 120 6.43 -5.14 -19.73
CA HIS A 120 7.31 -4.02 -19.35
C HIS A 120 7.07 -2.76 -20.20
N VAL A 121 6.82 -2.90 -21.51
CA VAL A 121 6.46 -1.78 -22.38
C VAL A 121 5.13 -1.15 -21.95
N ALA A 122 4.10 -1.97 -21.74
CA ALA A 122 2.78 -1.49 -21.29
C ALA A 122 2.84 -0.79 -19.92
N ILE A 123 3.68 -1.28 -19.00
CA ILE A 123 3.93 -0.64 -17.70
C ILE A 123 4.57 0.74 -17.91
N ARG A 124 5.58 0.85 -18.78
CA ARG A 124 6.24 2.12 -19.06
C ARG A 124 5.30 3.14 -19.71
N GLU A 125 4.45 2.71 -20.64
CA GLU A 125 3.44 3.57 -21.27
C GLU A 125 2.41 4.07 -20.25
N ARG A 126 1.99 3.19 -19.33
CA ARG A 126 0.99 3.51 -18.30
C ARG A 126 1.51 4.37 -17.16
N PHE A 127 2.74 4.14 -16.69
CA PHE A 127 3.28 4.75 -15.47
C PHE A 127 4.44 5.73 -15.72
N GLY A 128 4.91 5.87 -16.95
CA GLY A 128 6.07 6.67 -17.29
C GLY A 128 7.41 6.05 -16.88
N ALA A 129 8.50 6.78 -17.13
CA ALA A 129 9.84 6.35 -16.74
C ALA A 129 10.02 6.36 -15.21
N PRO A 130 10.88 5.48 -14.64
CA PRO A 130 11.32 5.62 -13.25
C PRO A 130 11.89 7.02 -13.01
N GLN A 131 11.42 7.69 -11.96
CA GLN A 131 12.08 8.89 -11.47
C GLN A 131 13.48 8.47 -11.02
N SER A 132 14.49 8.77 -11.83
CA SER A 132 15.89 8.60 -11.44
C SER A 132 16.18 9.58 -10.32
N SER A 133 16.48 9.08 -9.12
CA SER A 133 16.78 9.88 -7.93
C SER A 133 18.18 10.52 -7.94
N GLN A 134 18.85 10.58 -9.09
CA GLN A 134 20.18 11.17 -9.20
C GLN A 134 20.27 12.08 -10.43
N ARG A 135 20.16 13.39 -10.18
CA ARG A 135 20.83 14.39 -11.00
C ARG A 135 21.70 15.24 -10.08
N THR A 136 22.80 14.66 -9.60
CA THR A 136 23.88 15.46 -9.03
C THR A 136 24.47 16.26 -10.18
N LEU A 137 24.07 17.54 -10.27
CA LEU A 137 24.78 18.53 -11.08
C LEU A 137 26.16 18.71 -10.44
N GLN A 138 27.14 17.90 -10.84
CA GLN A 138 28.53 18.24 -10.63
C GLN A 138 28.87 19.40 -11.58
N SER A 139 28.61 20.62 -11.15
CA SER A 139 29.25 21.81 -11.72
C SER A 139 30.73 21.75 -11.33
N TRP A 140 31.57 21.32 -12.24
CA TRP A 140 33.01 21.57 -12.16
C TRP A 140 33.25 22.97 -12.74
N GLU A 141 33.38 23.95 -11.86
CA GLU A 141 34.12 25.19 -12.16
C GLU A 141 35.49 25.07 -11.49
N VAL A 142 36.55 24.87 -12.28
CA VAL A 142 37.88 25.51 -12.14
C VAL A 142 38.51 25.60 -13.52
#